data_AF-A0AAP8KKU5-F1
#
_entry.id   AF-A0AAP8KKU5-F1
#
_cell.length_a   1.000
_cell.length_b   1.000
_cell.length_c   1.000
_cell.angle_alpha   90.00
_cell.angle_beta   90.00
_cell.angle_gamma   90.00
#
_symmetry.space_group_name_H-M   'P 1'
#
loop_
_entity.id
_entity.type
_entity.pdbx_description
1 polymer ?
#
loop_
_entity_poly.entity_id
_entity_poly.type
_entity_poly.pdbx_seq_one_letter_code
_entity_poly.pdbx_strand_id
1 'polypeptide(L)'
;KYQFTGLSNGTYSVEFSTPAGYTPTTANAGTDDAVDSDGLTTTGVIKDADNMTLDSGFYKTPKYNLGNYVWEDTNKDGKQDSTEKGISGVTVTLKNENGEVL
;
A
#
# COMPACT_ATOMS: atom_id res chain seq x y z
N LYS A 1 -17.99 3.27 4.63
CA LYS A 1 -18.84 4.48 4.58
C LYS A 1 -18.74 5.18 5.92
N TYR A 2 -18.61 6.50 5.91
CA TYR A 2 -18.62 7.35 7.10
C TYR A 2 -19.67 8.46 6.90
N GLN A 3 -20.08 9.15 7.96
CA GLN A 3 -20.98 10.29 7.87
C GLN A 3 -20.83 11.16 9.13
N PHE A 4 -20.79 12.47 8.93
CA PHE A 4 -21.00 13.47 9.99
C PHE A 4 -22.44 13.98 9.89
N THR A 5 -23.17 14.05 10.99
CA THR A 5 -24.59 14.45 11.01
C THR A 5 -24.80 15.74 11.79
N GLY A 6 -25.90 16.44 11.49
CA GLY A 6 -26.27 17.67 12.23
C GLY A 6 -25.32 18.85 11.99
N LEU A 7 -24.65 18.90 10.83
CA LEU A 7 -23.78 20.02 10.48
C LEU A 7 -24.62 21.26 10.13
N SER A 8 -24.13 22.43 10.55
CA SER A 8 -24.64 23.72 10.08
C SER A 8 -24.08 24.04 8.69
N ASN A 9 -24.66 25.04 8.02
CA ASN A 9 -24.04 25.57 6.81
C ASN A 9 -22.62 26.07 7.10
N GLY A 10 -21.67 25.67 6.26
CA GLY A 10 -20.27 25.98 6.48
C GLY A 10 -19.34 25.22 5.56
N THR A 11 -18.07 25.57 5.64
CA THR A 11 -16.98 24.90 4.95
C THR A 11 -16.20 24.05 5.95
N TYR A 12 -16.04 22.78 5.65
CA TYR A 12 -15.42 21.78 6.54
C TYR A 12 -14.25 21.11 5.84
N SER A 13 -13.18 20.83 6.60
CA SER A 13 -12.06 20.02 6.12
C SER A 13 -12.22 18.58 6.63
N VAL A 14 -11.94 17.61 5.75
CA VAL A 14 -11.89 16.19 6.10
C VAL A 14 -10.48 15.67 5.80
N GLU A 15 -9.91 14.96 6.77
CA GLU A 15 -8.61 14.30 6.65
C GLU A 15 -8.77 12.79 6.78
N PHE A 16 -8.22 12.05 5.81
CA PHE A 16 -8.18 10.60 5.78
C PHE A 16 -6.77 10.11 6.11
N SER A 17 -6.67 9.11 6.98
CA SER A 17 -5.40 8.39 7.20
C SER A 17 -5.28 7.23 6.21
N THR A 18 -4.07 7.04 5.65
CA THR A 18 -3.81 5.87 4.78
C THR A 18 -3.79 4.57 5.60
N PRO A 19 -4.66 3.59 5.29
CA PRO A 19 -4.65 2.31 6.00
C PRO A 19 -3.32 1.56 5.82
N ALA A 20 -2.93 0.77 6.82
CA ALA A 20 -1.70 -0.03 6.74
C ALA A 20 -1.72 -1.00 5.54
N GLY A 21 -0.67 -0.95 4.71
CA GLY A 21 -0.55 -1.80 3.52
C GLY A 21 -1.32 -1.30 2.28
N TYR A 22 -1.92 -0.11 2.36
CA TYR A 22 -2.60 0.53 1.24
C TYR A 22 -1.80 1.74 0.74
N THR A 23 -2.13 2.15 -0.49
CA THR A 23 -1.61 3.35 -1.14
C THR A 23 -2.82 4.15 -1.63
N PRO A 24 -2.85 5.48 -1.42
CA PRO A 24 -3.90 6.33 -1.98
C PRO A 24 -3.92 6.21 -3.51
N THR A 25 -5.11 6.18 -4.09
CA THR A 25 -5.28 6.26 -5.54
C THR A 25 -5.06 7.68 -6.05
N THR A 26 -5.07 7.86 -7.37
CA THR A 26 -5.04 9.18 -8.01
C THR A 26 -6.26 10.01 -7.60
N ALA A 27 -6.02 11.22 -7.10
CA ALA A 27 -7.09 12.14 -6.74
C ALA A 27 -7.70 12.84 -7.96
N ASN A 28 -8.96 13.26 -7.85
CA ASN A 28 -9.71 14.06 -8.84
C ASN A 28 -9.68 13.46 -10.25
N ALA A 29 -9.87 12.14 -10.33
CA ALA A 29 -9.77 11.41 -11.59
C ALA A 29 -11.08 11.51 -12.39
N GLY A 30 -10.99 11.99 -13.63
CA GLY A 30 -12.16 12.20 -14.46
C GLY A 30 -12.82 13.56 -14.18
N THR A 31 -14.15 13.62 -14.27
CA THR A 31 -14.92 14.88 -14.15
C THR A 31 -16.14 14.76 -13.24
N ASP A 32 -16.38 13.59 -12.65
CA ASP A 32 -17.55 13.34 -11.80
C ASP A 32 -17.09 13.21 -10.34
N ASP A 33 -17.22 14.32 -9.62
CA ASP A 33 -16.86 14.49 -8.20
C ASP A 33 -17.61 13.50 -7.28
N ALA A 34 -18.76 12.98 -7.71
CA ALA A 34 -19.54 12.06 -6.89
C ALA A 34 -18.99 10.61 -6.87
N VAL A 35 -17.97 10.31 -7.68
CA VAL A 35 -17.43 8.95 -7.85
C VAL A 35 -15.92 8.89 -7.98
N ASP A 36 -15.21 10.00 -7.80
CA ASP A 36 -13.76 10.03 -7.81
C ASP A 36 -13.18 9.86 -6.39
N SER A 37 -11.98 10.36 -6.15
CA SER A 37 -11.32 10.35 -4.86
C SER A 37 -10.76 11.74 -4.65
N ASP A 38 -11.08 12.41 -3.55
CA ASP A 38 -10.53 13.72 -3.24
C ASP A 38 -9.09 13.68 -2.70
N GLY A 39 -8.62 12.49 -2.34
CA GLY A 39 -7.30 12.27 -1.75
C GLY A 39 -7.33 12.23 -0.23
N LEU A 40 -6.22 12.59 0.43
CA LEU A 40 -6.09 12.46 1.89
C LEU A 40 -6.61 13.67 2.66
N THR A 41 -6.74 14.83 2.00
CA THR A 41 -7.26 16.05 2.63
C THR A 41 -8.10 16.79 1.61
N THR A 42 -9.36 17.06 1.96
CA THR A 42 -10.32 17.74 1.09
C THR A 42 -11.22 18.68 1.89
N THR A 43 -11.95 19.54 1.19
CA THR A 43 -12.85 20.52 1.77
C THR A 43 -14.24 20.41 1.15
N GLY A 44 -15.25 20.28 2.00
CA GLY A 44 -16.65 20.20 1.61
C GLY A 44 -17.44 21.39 2.11
N VAL A 45 -18.46 21.80 1.34
CA VAL A 45 -19.40 22.84 1.74
C VAL A 45 -20.76 22.21 2.03
N ILE A 46 -21.30 22.50 3.21
CA ILE A 46 -22.71 22.30 3.54
C ILE A 46 -23.41 23.64 3.34
N LYS A 47 -24.45 23.66 2.50
CA LYS A 47 -25.27 24.85 2.27
C LYS A 47 -26.69 24.44 1.93
N ASP A 48 -27.54 24.43 2.96
CA ASP A 48 -28.97 24.08 2.88
C ASP A 48 -29.25 22.70 2.28
N ALA A 49 -28.21 21.86 2.18
CA ALA A 49 -28.23 20.52 1.62
C ALA A 49 -27.01 19.72 2.13
N ASP A 50 -27.19 18.41 2.19
CA ASP A 50 -26.11 17.46 2.49
C ASP A 50 -25.09 17.42 1.33
N ASN A 51 -23.82 17.24 1.68
CA ASN A 51 -22.75 16.94 0.72
C ASN A 51 -22.20 15.54 1.03
N MET A 52 -22.20 14.67 0.03
CA MET A 52 -21.81 13.26 0.12
C MET A 52 -20.73 12.87 -0.90
N THR A 53 -19.99 13.85 -1.44
CA THR A 53 -18.98 13.62 -2.49
C THR A 53 -17.55 13.50 -1.96
N LEU A 54 -17.33 13.73 -0.65
CA LEU A 54 -15.99 13.67 -0.06
C LEU A 54 -15.55 12.22 0.18
N ASP A 55 -14.77 11.69 -0.74
CA ASP A 55 -14.33 10.30 -0.80
C ASP A 55 -12.79 10.16 -0.86
N SER A 56 -12.28 8.98 -0.50
CA SER A 56 -10.84 8.68 -0.56
C SER A 56 -10.62 7.24 -0.96
N GLY A 57 -10.05 7.05 -2.15
CA GLY A 57 -9.78 5.74 -2.73
C GLY A 57 -8.40 5.21 -2.37
N PHE A 58 -8.30 3.90 -2.13
CA PHE A 58 -7.05 3.23 -1.80
C PHE A 58 -6.94 1.88 -2.52
N TYR A 59 -5.73 1.50 -2.91
CA TYR A 59 -5.43 0.17 -3.43
C TYR A 59 -4.29 -0.48 -2.64
N LYS A 60 -4.17 -1.81 -2.72
CA LYS A 60 -3.04 -2.52 -2.11
C LYS A 60 -1.86 -2.45 -3.07
N THR A 61 -0.75 -1.88 -2.60
CA THR A 61 0.53 -2.06 -3.29
C THR A 61 1.07 -3.45 -2.93
N PRO A 62 1.12 -4.40 -3.87
CA PRO A 62 1.58 -5.73 -3.57
C PRO A 62 3.04 -5.68 -3.11
N LYS A 63 3.34 -6.38 -2.01
CA LYS A 63 4.71 -6.63 -1.57
C LYS A 63 5.05 -8.08 -1.90
N TYR A 64 6.28 -8.30 -2.32
CA TYR A 64 6.79 -9.61 -2.71
C TYR A 64 7.95 -10.00 -1.80
N ASN A 65 8.20 -11.30 -1.68
CA ASN A 65 9.27 -11.86 -0.86
C ASN A 65 10.34 -12.46 -1.77
N LEU A 66 11.61 -12.27 -1.42
CA LEU A 66 12.76 -12.84 -2.11
C LEU A 66 13.58 -13.68 -1.11
N GLY A 67 13.88 -14.92 -1.48
CA GLY A 67 14.61 -15.87 -0.66
C GLY A 67 14.32 -17.30 -1.10
N ASN A 68 15.00 -18.28 -0.49
CA ASN A 68 14.66 -19.70 -0.58
C ASN A 68 15.50 -20.51 0.42
N TYR A 69 16.55 -21.18 -0.05
CA TYR A 69 17.28 -22.21 0.67
C TYR A 69 18.77 -22.15 0.36
N VAL A 70 19.61 -22.31 1.38
CA VAL A 70 21.05 -22.50 1.24
C VAL A 70 21.34 -23.94 1.64
N TRP A 71 22.00 -24.71 0.77
CA TRP A 71 22.21 -26.15 0.96
C TRP A 71 23.68 -26.55 0.81
N GLU A 72 24.02 -27.67 1.44
CA GLU A 72 25.29 -28.37 1.25
C GLU A 72 25.18 -29.26 0.01
N ASP A 73 25.84 -28.84 -1.07
CA ASP A 73 26.01 -29.63 -2.30
C ASP A 73 27.01 -30.77 -2.05
N THR A 74 26.49 -31.92 -1.62
CA THR A 74 27.30 -33.05 -1.14
C THR A 74 27.90 -33.86 -2.28
N ASN A 75 27.26 -33.85 -3.45
CA ASN A 75 27.70 -34.59 -4.63
C ASN A 75 28.44 -33.71 -5.67
N LYS A 76 28.44 -32.39 -5.46
CA LYS A 76 29.15 -31.36 -6.24
C LYS A 76 28.58 -31.16 -7.65
N ASP A 77 27.28 -31.38 -7.84
CA ASP A 77 26.65 -31.29 -9.15
C ASP A 77 25.95 -29.94 -9.43
N GLY A 78 25.90 -29.06 -8.43
CA GLY A 78 25.30 -27.74 -8.51
C GLY A 78 23.76 -27.73 -8.55
N LYS A 79 23.11 -28.85 -8.25
CA LYS A 79 21.66 -28.95 -8.12
C LYS A 79 21.31 -29.15 -6.65
N GLN A 80 20.07 -28.81 -6.32
CA GLN A 80 19.54 -29.11 -5.01
C GLN A 80 18.85 -30.48 -5.07
N ASP A 81 19.44 -31.46 -4.41
CA ASP A 81 18.85 -32.80 -4.29
C ASP A 81 18.01 -32.95 -3.00
N SER A 82 17.05 -33.88 -3.03
CA SER A 82 16.14 -34.12 -1.89
C SER A 82 16.83 -34.63 -0.62
N THR A 83 18.06 -35.14 -0.76
CA THR A 83 18.89 -35.64 0.33
C THR A 83 19.84 -34.58 0.90
N GLU A 84 19.94 -33.41 0.26
CA GLU A 84 20.89 -32.37 0.65
C GLU A 84 20.35 -31.44 1.73
N LYS A 85 21.20 -31.22 2.74
CA LYS A 85 20.79 -30.54 3.96
C LYS A 85 21.01 -29.04 3.84
N GLY A 86 20.18 -28.30 4.56
CA GLY A 86 20.28 -26.86 4.64
C GLY A 86 21.45 -26.45 5.51
N ILE A 87 22.11 -25.36 5.15
CA ILE A 87 23.19 -24.78 5.94
C ILE A 87 22.61 -23.64 6.80
N SER A 88 22.72 -23.79 8.12
CA SER A 88 22.30 -22.77 9.07
C SER A 88 23.42 -21.76 9.34
N GLY A 89 23.04 -20.53 9.70
CA GLY A 89 24.01 -19.49 10.09
C GLY A 89 24.71 -18.80 8.92
N VAL A 90 24.24 -19.00 7.69
CA VAL A 90 24.75 -18.29 6.51
C VAL A 90 24.24 -16.85 6.53
N THR A 91 25.16 -15.89 6.55
CA THR A 91 24.84 -14.48 6.38
C THR A 91 24.48 -14.22 4.91
N VAL A 92 23.26 -13.73 4.68
CA VAL A 92 22.78 -13.32 3.35
C VAL A 92 22.54 -11.81 3.37
N THR A 93 23.04 -11.10 2.37
CA THR A 93 22.88 -9.65 2.22
C THR A 93 22.14 -9.37 0.92
N LEU A 94 20.99 -8.70 1.01
CA LEU A 94 20.28 -8.20 -0.16
C LEU A 94 20.85 -6.85 -0.57
N LYS A 95 21.09 -6.66 -1.87
CA LYS A 95 21.58 -5.41 -2.44
C LYS A 95 20.68 -4.96 -3.58
N ASN A 96 20.62 -3.65 -3.80
CA ASN A 96 19.97 -3.07 -4.99
C ASN A 96 20.88 -3.17 -6.23
N GLU A 97 20.38 -2.69 -7.37
CA GLU A 97 21.10 -2.70 -8.65
C GLU A 97 22.42 -1.91 -8.64
N ASN A 98 22.56 -0.94 -7.74
CA ASN A 98 23.78 -0.14 -7.56
C ASN A 98 24.78 -0.82 -6.60
N GLY A 99 24.45 -1.99 -6.05
CA GLY A 99 25.29 -2.74 -5.12
C GLY A 99 25.22 -2.25 -3.66
N GLU A 100 24.29 -1.33 -3.36
CA GLU A 100 24.05 -0.84 -2.00
C GLU A 100 23.23 -1.87 -1.20
N VAL A 101 23.56 -2.04 0.08
CA VAL A 101 22.82 -2.94 0.97
C VAL A 101 21.46 -2.32 1.30
N LEU A 102 20.40 -3.12 1.13
CA LEU A 102 19.03 -2.76 1.52
C LEU A 102 18.76 -3.08 3.00
#